data_AF-A0A959PWL4-F1
#
_entry.id   AF-A0A959PWL4-F1
#
_cell.length_a   1.000
_cell.length_b   1.000
_cell.length_c   1.000
_cell.angle_alpha   90.00
_cell.angle_beta   90.00
_cell.angle_gamma   90.00
#
_symmetry.space_group_name_H-M   'P 1'
#
loop_
_entity.id
_entity.type
_entity.pdbx_description
1 polymer ?
#
loop_
_entity_poly.entity_id
_entity_poly.type
_entity_poly.pdbx_seq_one_letter_code
_entity_poly.pdbx_strand_id
1 'polypeptide(L)'
;GTMSEKDALLDFCNSVSPNTIIFLDEAYMEFTDAGLKSSLAHEVFSLPNLIVARTFSKIYGLAGLRVGYAYAHPDLIKKMKHYHIGFEINMPITSLHAAIAAIDDQEFVLECKEKNREVKKQIYQSFDQWNIKYLSSETNFIYFETKHFKPGLVDFLKQNQILIRDYKDQPGYARVSMGTSDQIDQFLSKSEQFLAL
;
A
#
# COMPACT_ATOMS: atom_id res chain seq x y z
N GLY A 1 -5.11 1.24 4.72
CA GLY A 1 -4.28 2.25 5.38
C GLY A 1 -3.86 1.69 6.70
N THR A 2 -4.84 1.40 7.54
CA THR A 2 -4.70 0.54 8.71
C THR A 2 -4.38 -0.90 8.32
N MET A 3 -3.89 -1.66 9.30
CA MET A 3 -3.56 -3.08 9.23
C MET A 3 -4.41 -3.85 10.25
N SER A 4 -4.82 -5.07 9.90
CA SER A 4 -5.39 -6.02 10.86
C SER A 4 -4.26 -6.82 11.52
N GLU A 5 -4.40 -7.13 12.81
CA GLU A 5 -3.41 -7.93 13.54
C GLU A 5 -3.29 -9.33 12.94
N LYS A 6 -2.07 -9.89 13.00
CA LYS A 6 -1.75 -11.19 12.38
C LYS A 6 -2.66 -12.30 12.91
N ASP A 7 -2.80 -12.40 14.23
CA ASP A 7 -3.56 -13.48 14.87
C ASP A 7 -5.05 -13.37 14.55
N ALA A 8 -5.61 -12.15 14.55
CA ALA A 8 -6.99 -11.91 14.15
C ALA A 8 -7.24 -12.28 12.67
N LEU A 9 -6.29 -11.99 11.77
CA LEU A 9 -6.37 -12.40 10.37
C LEU A 9 -6.28 -13.93 10.23
N LEU A 10 -5.43 -14.57 11.01
CA LEU A 10 -5.30 -16.03 11.01
C LEU A 10 -6.58 -16.70 11.53
N ASP A 11 -7.16 -16.19 12.62
CA ASP A 11 -8.44 -16.65 13.16
C ASP A 11 -9.56 -16.50 12.13
N PHE A 12 -9.61 -15.36 11.42
CA PHE A 12 -10.52 -15.18 10.30
C PHE A 12 -10.32 -16.27 9.24
N CYS A 13 -9.08 -16.52 8.83
CA CYS A 13 -8.79 -17.54 7.81
C CYS A 13 -9.22 -18.94 8.24
N ASN A 14 -9.04 -19.28 9.52
CA ASN A 14 -9.48 -20.56 10.10
C ASN A 14 -11.01 -20.67 10.22
N SER A 15 -11.71 -19.55 10.39
CA SER A 15 -13.19 -19.53 10.51
C SER A 15 -13.91 -19.70 9.18
N VAL A 16 -13.23 -19.40 8.06
CA VAL A 16 -13.80 -19.46 6.72
C VAL A 16 -13.85 -20.90 6.22
N SER A 17 -14.93 -21.24 5.52
CA SER A 17 -15.11 -22.57 4.92
C SER A 17 -13.91 -22.96 4.04
N PRO A 18 -13.39 -24.20 4.14
CA PRO A 18 -12.32 -24.68 3.27
C PRO A 18 -12.65 -24.63 1.76
N ASN A 19 -13.93 -24.56 1.41
CA ASN A 19 -14.40 -24.44 0.02
C ASN A 19 -14.39 -22.99 -0.52
N THR A 20 -14.03 -22.01 0.31
CA THR A 20 -13.96 -20.60 -0.05
C THR A 20 -12.51 -20.18 -0.17
N ILE A 21 -12.11 -19.66 -1.33
CA ILE A 21 -10.77 -19.09 -1.51
C ILE A 21 -10.66 -17.77 -0.77
N ILE A 22 -9.57 -17.61 -0.02
CA ILE A 22 -9.20 -16.39 0.68
C ILE A 22 -8.05 -15.76 -0.10
N PHE A 23 -8.22 -14.51 -0.50
CA PHE A 23 -7.18 -13.73 -1.16
C PHE A 23 -6.72 -12.60 -0.22
N LEU A 24 -5.47 -12.70 0.24
CA LEU A 24 -4.84 -11.73 1.10
C LEU A 24 -3.82 -10.90 0.29
N ASP A 25 -4.09 -9.61 0.12
CA ASP A 25 -3.20 -8.68 -0.57
C ASP A 25 -2.25 -8.00 0.44
N GLU A 26 -0.98 -8.39 0.41
CA GLU A 26 0.09 -7.88 1.27
C GLU A 26 0.97 -6.84 0.54
N ALA A 27 0.42 -6.07 -0.41
CA ALA A 27 1.18 -5.10 -1.22
C ALA A 27 2.00 -4.04 -0.44
N TYR A 28 1.67 -3.79 0.82
CA TYR A 28 2.33 -2.77 1.65
C TYR A 28 3.10 -3.34 2.85
N MET A 29 3.28 -4.67 2.92
CA MET A 29 3.80 -5.35 4.11
C MET A 29 5.19 -4.84 4.56
N GLU A 30 6.03 -4.41 3.62
CA GLU A 30 7.37 -3.91 3.91
C GLU A 30 7.37 -2.55 4.64
N PHE A 31 6.32 -1.74 4.47
CA PHE A 31 6.17 -0.45 5.15
C PHE A 31 5.79 -0.62 6.63
N THR A 32 5.17 -1.74 7.00
CA THR A 32 4.69 -2.00 8.36
C THR A 32 5.88 -2.13 9.33
N ASP A 33 5.72 -1.73 10.59
CA ASP A 33 6.83 -1.80 11.56
C ASP A 33 7.28 -3.24 11.84
N ALA A 34 6.34 -4.17 11.95
CA ALA A 34 6.62 -5.60 12.11
C ALA A 34 7.17 -6.26 10.83
N GLY A 35 6.97 -5.63 9.67
CA GLY A 35 7.41 -6.13 8.37
C GLY A 35 6.89 -7.54 8.09
N LEU A 36 7.76 -8.40 7.59
CA LEU A 36 7.40 -9.76 7.17
C LEU A 36 6.94 -10.66 8.33
N LYS A 37 7.21 -10.29 9.59
CA LYS A 37 6.79 -11.10 10.75
C LYS A 37 5.27 -11.19 10.88
N SER A 38 4.55 -10.19 10.36
CA SER A 38 3.09 -10.13 10.34
C SER A 38 2.47 -10.73 9.08
N SER A 39 3.29 -11.21 8.14
CA SER A 39 2.78 -11.88 6.93
C SER A 39 2.17 -13.25 7.27
N LEU A 40 1.14 -13.64 6.52
CA LEU A 40 0.56 -14.98 6.53
C LEU A 40 1.07 -15.85 5.37
N ALA A 41 2.11 -15.42 4.64
CA ALA A 41 2.64 -16.15 3.49
C ALA A 41 3.04 -17.61 3.81
N HIS A 42 3.51 -17.88 5.03
CA HIS A 42 3.84 -19.25 5.45
C HIS A 42 2.62 -20.11 5.79
N GLU A 43 1.48 -19.50 6.12
CA GLU A 43 0.27 -20.23 6.52
C GLU A 43 -0.40 -20.94 5.33
N VAL A 44 0.00 -20.62 4.10
CA VAL A 44 -0.50 -21.28 2.88
C VAL A 44 -0.23 -22.79 2.85
N PHE A 45 0.74 -23.28 3.65
CA PHE A 45 0.98 -24.71 3.80
C PHE A 45 -0.06 -25.40 4.70
N SER A 46 -0.61 -24.66 5.66
CA SER A 46 -1.63 -25.13 6.60
C SER A 46 -3.06 -24.80 6.13
N LEU A 47 -3.20 -23.82 5.24
CA LEU A 47 -4.47 -23.28 4.73
C LEU A 47 -4.52 -23.42 3.20
N PRO A 48 -4.98 -24.57 2.65
CA PRO A 48 -4.95 -24.84 1.22
C PRO A 48 -5.80 -23.90 0.35
N ASN A 49 -6.72 -23.16 0.97
CA ASN A 49 -7.61 -22.18 0.34
C ASN A 49 -7.09 -20.73 0.44
N LEU A 50 -5.92 -20.49 1.05
CA LEU A 50 -5.30 -19.17 1.17
C LEU A 50 -4.37 -18.87 -0.02
N ILE A 51 -4.52 -17.67 -0.58
CA ILE A 51 -3.59 -17.04 -1.53
C ILE A 51 -3.10 -15.75 -0.90
N VAL A 52 -1.78 -15.58 -0.78
CA VAL A 52 -1.15 -14.34 -0.32
C VAL A 52 -0.41 -13.70 -1.49
N ALA A 53 -0.76 -12.48 -1.86
CA ALA A 53 -0.16 -11.76 -2.98
C ALA A 53 0.77 -10.62 -2.52
N ARG A 54 1.87 -10.42 -3.25
CA ARG A 54 2.83 -9.34 -3.04
C ARG A 54 3.28 -8.72 -4.36
N THR A 55 3.85 -7.53 -4.30
CA THR A 55 4.21 -6.76 -5.50
C THR A 55 5.51 -6.00 -5.37
N PHE A 56 6.19 -5.82 -6.50
CA PHE A 56 7.33 -4.90 -6.62
C PHE A 56 6.91 -3.45 -6.87
N SER A 57 5.60 -3.18 -6.94
CA SER A 57 5.08 -1.85 -7.33
C SER A 57 5.17 -0.79 -6.23
N LYS A 58 5.51 -1.16 -4.99
CA LYS A 58 5.42 -0.29 -3.82
C LYS A 58 6.80 0.04 -3.28
N ILE A 59 7.26 -0.63 -2.23
CA ILE A 59 8.55 -0.34 -1.58
C ILE A 59 9.73 -0.44 -2.55
N TYR A 60 9.68 -1.36 -3.51
CA TYR A 60 10.73 -1.58 -4.51
C TYR A 60 10.71 -0.56 -5.67
N GLY A 61 9.70 0.31 -5.76
CA GLY A 61 9.65 1.36 -6.78
C GLY A 61 9.37 0.91 -8.22
N LEU A 62 9.04 -0.37 -8.46
CA LEU A 62 8.91 -0.94 -9.82
C LEU A 62 7.48 -0.97 -10.35
N ALA A 63 6.66 0.04 -10.04
CA ALA A 63 5.25 0.08 -10.43
C ALA A 63 5.04 -0.05 -11.94
N GLY A 64 5.90 0.57 -12.75
CA GLY A 64 5.85 0.50 -14.22
C GLY A 64 6.26 -0.86 -14.80
N LEU A 65 6.99 -1.69 -14.06
CA LEU A 65 7.57 -2.94 -14.57
C LEU A 65 6.64 -4.16 -14.43
N ARG A 66 5.52 -3.99 -13.73
CA ARG A 66 4.41 -4.95 -13.66
C ARG A 66 4.82 -6.34 -13.13
N VAL A 67 5.59 -6.34 -12.04
CA VAL A 67 6.02 -7.56 -11.35
C VAL A 67 5.24 -7.75 -10.05
N GLY A 68 4.66 -8.93 -9.89
CA GLY A 68 4.00 -9.39 -8.69
C GLY A 68 4.06 -10.91 -8.60
N TYR A 69 3.79 -11.45 -7.41
CA TYR A 69 3.87 -12.89 -7.15
C TYR A 69 2.89 -13.27 -6.05
N ALA A 70 2.62 -14.56 -5.91
CA ALA A 70 1.72 -15.08 -4.89
C ALA A 70 2.30 -16.33 -4.22
N TYR A 71 2.04 -16.47 -2.92
CA TYR A 71 2.17 -17.69 -2.16
C TYR A 71 0.80 -18.37 -2.10
N ALA A 72 0.74 -19.66 -2.36
CA ALA A 72 -0.44 -20.47 -2.15
C ALA A 72 -0.02 -21.95 -2.07
N HIS A 73 -0.91 -22.80 -1.57
CA HIS A 73 -0.70 -24.25 -1.59
C HIS A 73 -0.42 -24.75 -3.02
N PRO A 74 0.49 -25.74 -3.23
CA PRO A 74 0.87 -26.21 -4.57
C PRO A 74 -0.31 -26.61 -5.45
N ASP A 75 -1.34 -27.24 -4.88
CA ASP A 75 -2.55 -27.61 -5.62
C ASP A 75 -3.33 -26.39 -6.14
N LEU A 76 -3.36 -25.32 -5.36
CA LEU A 76 -4.02 -24.07 -5.75
C LEU A 76 -3.18 -23.33 -6.80
N ILE A 77 -1.85 -23.31 -6.66
CA ILE A 77 -0.95 -22.79 -7.70
C ILE A 77 -1.15 -23.53 -9.03
N LYS A 78 -1.27 -24.86 -9.00
CA LYS A 78 -1.53 -25.67 -10.21
C LYS A 78 -2.85 -25.27 -10.87
N LYS A 79 -3.91 -25.04 -10.09
CA LYS A 79 -5.20 -24.53 -10.58
C LYS A 79 -5.06 -23.13 -11.19
N MET A 80 -4.38 -22.21 -10.50
CA MET A 80 -4.16 -20.83 -10.95
C MET A 80 -3.42 -20.76 -12.29
N LYS A 81 -2.46 -21.66 -12.53
CA LYS A 81 -1.73 -21.73 -13.80
C LYS A 81 -2.63 -21.93 -15.01
N HIS A 82 -3.81 -22.55 -14.88
CA HIS A 82 -4.77 -22.68 -15.97
C HIS A 82 -5.41 -21.35 -16.40
N TYR A 83 -5.40 -20.35 -15.51
CA TYR A 83 -5.90 -19.00 -15.80
C TYR A 83 -4.77 -18.04 -16.21
N HIS A 84 -3.52 -18.47 -16.10
CA HIS A 84 -2.41 -17.75 -16.69
C HIS A 84 -2.43 -17.94 -18.21
N ILE A 85 -2.19 -16.86 -18.94
CA ILE A 85 -2.28 -16.82 -20.41
C ILE A 85 -1.03 -17.48 -21.02
N GLY A 86 -0.80 -18.76 -20.70
CA GLY A 86 0.25 -19.61 -21.27
C GLY A 86 1.67 -19.03 -21.26
N PHE A 87 2.59 -19.67 -21.99
CA PHE A 87 3.96 -19.22 -22.22
C PHE A 87 4.06 -17.96 -23.13
N GLU A 88 2.93 -17.38 -23.54
CA GLU A 88 2.86 -16.37 -24.60
C GLU A 88 2.96 -14.92 -24.09
N ILE A 89 2.77 -14.69 -22.78
CA ILE A 89 3.04 -13.40 -22.13
C ILE A 89 4.03 -13.62 -21.00
N ASN A 90 5.26 -13.95 -21.37
CA ASN A 90 6.36 -13.92 -20.41
C ASN A 90 6.57 -12.49 -19.95
N MET A 91 6.86 -12.33 -18.65
CA MET A 91 7.30 -11.07 -18.08
C MET A 91 8.48 -10.52 -18.88
N PRO A 92 8.50 -9.22 -19.24
CA PRO A 92 9.64 -8.64 -19.93
C PRO A 92 10.94 -8.93 -19.18
N ILE A 93 12.00 -9.32 -19.90
CA ILE A 93 13.27 -9.72 -19.27
C ILE A 93 13.87 -8.59 -18.41
N THR A 94 13.65 -7.34 -18.81
CA THR A 94 14.03 -6.15 -18.04
C THR A 94 13.29 -6.06 -16.72
N SER A 95 11.97 -6.32 -16.71
CA SER A 95 11.17 -6.39 -15.49
C SER A 95 11.66 -7.49 -14.55
N LEU A 96 11.97 -8.67 -15.10
CA LEU A 96 12.50 -9.80 -14.33
C LEU A 96 13.85 -9.47 -13.69
N HIS A 97 14.81 -8.94 -14.47
CA HIS A 97 16.12 -8.55 -13.93
C HIS A 97 16.03 -7.44 -12.89
N ALA A 98 15.16 -6.44 -13.09
CA ALA A 98 14.93 -5.39 -12.11
C ALA A 98 14.36 -5.95 -10.81
N ALA A 99 13.42 -6.89 -10.88
CA ALA A 99 12.85 -7.53 -9.70
C ALA A 99 13.88 -8.38 -8.94
N ILE A 100 14.73 -9.14 -9.65
CA ILE A 100 15.83 -9.90 -9.04
C ILE A 100 16.80 -8.96 -8.31
N ALA A 101 17.27 -7.91 -8.99
CA ALA A 101 18.16 -6.92 -8.38
C ALA A 101 17.52 -6.23 -7.16
N ALA A 102 16.22 -5.91 -7.23
CA ALA A 102 15.49 -5.29 -6.13
C ALA A 102 15.31 -6.21 -4.90
N ILE A 103 15.32 -7.54 -5.07
CA ILE A 103 15.32 -8.48 -3.95
C ILE A 103 16.65 -8.40 -3.19
N ASP A 104 17.77 -8.21 -3.88
CA ASP A 104 19.09 -8.18 -3.27
C ASP A 104 19.40 -6.82 -2.61
N ASP A 105 18.81 -5.73 -3.10
CA ASP A 105 19.03 -4.37 -2.60
C ASP A 105 18.17 -4.04 -1.37
N GLN A 106 18.49 -4.66 -0.24
CA GLN A 106 17.80 -4.42 1.03
C GLN A 106 18.14 -3.04 1.63
N GLU A 107 19.26 -2.43 1.25
CA GLU A 107 19.62 -1.07 1.68
C GLU A 107 18.62 -0.05 1.13
N PHE A 108 18.31 -0.13 -0.17
CA PHE A 108 17.26 0.71 -0.78
C PHE A 108 15.89 0.53 -0.11
N VAL A 109 15.50 -0.71 0.20
CA VAL A 109 14.22 -0.99 0.89
C VAL A 109 14.16 -0.31 2.26
N LEU A 110 15.23 -0.37 3.04
CA LEU A 110 15.33 0.30 4.33
C LEU A 110 15.29 1.82 4.18
N GLU A 111 16.05 2.37 3.24
CA GLU A 111 16.05 3.81 2.94
C GLU A 111 14.66 4.32 2.56
N CYS A 112 13.97 3.62 1.66
CA CYS A 112 12.60 3.96 1.27
C CYS A 112 11.63 3.91 2.46
N LYS A 113 11.78 2.92 3.35
CA LYS A 113 10.94 2.79 4.54
C LYS A 113 11.16 3.95 5.52
N GLU A 114 12.41 4.32 5.78
CA GLU A 114 12.74 5.44 6.66
C GLU A 114 12.24 6.77 6.10
N LYS A 115 12.51 7.06 4.81
CA LYS A 115 11.96 8.25 4.14
C LYS A 115 10.44 8.33 4.23
N ASN A 116 9.77 7.20 4.02
CA ASN A 116 8.31 7.10 4.15
C ASN A 116 7.84 7.37 5.60
N ARG A 117 8.57 6.88 6.61
CA ARG A 117 8.29 7.15 8.04
C ARG A 117 8.46 8.62 8.39
N GLU A 118 9.49 9.27 7.87
CA GLU A 118 9.77 10.69 8.11
C GLU A 118 8.64 11.59 7.57
N VAL A 119 8.27 11.41 6.29
CA VAL A 119 7.18 12.20 5.70
C VAL A 119 5.82 11.87 6.32
N LYS A 120 5.58 10.61 6.71
CA LYS A 120 4.38 10.21 7.47
C LYS A 120 4.27 11.01 8.77
N LYS A 121 5.38 11.14 9.50
CA LYS A 121 5.45 11.91 10.75
C LYS A 121 5.17 13.39 10.53
N GLN A 122 5.73 14.00 9.48
CA GLN A 122 5.46 15.38 9.12
C GLN A 122 3.97 15.64 8.88
N ILE A 123 3.33 14.78 8.06
CA ILE A 123 1.89 14.90 7.77
C ILE A 123 1.05 14.76 9.04
N TYR A 124 1.37 13.79 9.91
CA TYR A 124 0.65 13.61 11.18
C TYR A 124 0.77 14.83 12.07
N GLN A 125 1.98 15.38 12.23
CA GLN A 125 2.19 16.57 13.04
C GLN A 125 1.39 17.78 12.54
N SER A 126 1.38 18.04 11.22
CA SER A 126 0.59 19.13 10.65
C SER A 126 -0.91 18.89 10.80
N PHE A 127 -1.39 17.68 10.53
CA PHE A 127 -2.81 17.37 10.70
C PHE A 127 -3.27 17.47 12.16
N ASP A 128 -2.45 17.04 13.12
CA ASP A 128 -2.72 17.20 14.55
C ASP A 128 -2.79 18.69 14.94
N GLN A 129 -1.85 19.51 14.46
CA GLN A 129 -1.83 20.96 14.70
C GLN A 129 -3.08 21.66 14.15
N TRP A 130 -3.57 21.22 13.00
CA TRP A 130 -4.77 21.74 12.35
C TRP A 130 -6.07 21.07 12.81
N ASN A 131 -5.99 20.13 13.76
CA ASN A 131 -7.10 19.32 14.24
C ASN A 131 -7.87 18.56 13.14
N ILE A 132 -7.16 18.15 12.08
CA ILE A 132 -7.70 17.30 11.01
C ILE A 132 -7.60 15.84 11.43
N LYS A 133 -8.71 15.12 11.33
CA LYS A 133 -8.74 13.68 11.62
C LYS A 133 -8.20 12.88 10.43
N TYR A 134 -7.41 11.86 10.75
CA TYR A 134 -6.83 10.92 9.80
C TYR A 134 -6.78 9.51 10.38
N LEU A 135 -6.56 8.53 9.51
CA LEU A 135 -6.35 7.13 9.90
C LEU A 135 -4.87 6.85 10.08
N SER A 136 -4.53 6.04 11.09
CA SER A 136 -3.19 5.47 11.20
C SER A 136 -2.86 4.67 9.93
N SER A 137 -1.60 4.74 9.51
CA SER A 137 -1.15 4.18 8.24
C SER A 137 0.09 3.31 8.39
N GLU A 138 -0.07 2.10 7.90
CA GLU A 138 0.94 1.08 7.70
C GLU A 138 1.34 0.97 6.21
N THR A 139 1.08 2.03 5.43
CA THR A 139 1.33 2.09 3.98
C THR A 139 2.14 3.32 3.58
N ASN A 140 2.28 3.55 2.27
CA ASN A 140 2.88 4.76 1.69
C ASN A 140 1.84 5.84 1.35
N PHE A 141 0.74 5.91 2.08
CA PHE A 141 -0.28 6.94 1.93
C PHE A 141 -1.05 7.15 3.24
N ILE A 142 -1.74 8.28 3.38
CA ILE A 142 -2.61 8.56 4.53
C ILE A 142 -4.01 8.87 4.03
N TYR A 143 -5.01 8.31 4.72
CA TYR A 143 -6.41 8.72 4.59
C TYR A 143 -6.73 9.79 5.62
N PHE A 144 -7.39 10.86 5.21
CA PHE A 144 -7.80 11.96 6.08
C PHE A 144 -9.21 12.45 5.77
N GLU A 145 -9.89 12.95 6.79
CA GLU A 145 -11.26 13.46 6.68
C GLU A 145 -11.26 14.85 6.01
N THR A 146 -11.96 14.99 4.89
CA THR A 146 -12.01 16.26 4.14
C THR A 146 -12.96 17.28 4.75
N LYS A 147 -13.90 16.86 5.61
CA LYS A 147 -14.89 17.76 6.25
C LYS A 147 -14.29 18.81 7.18
N HIS A 148 -13.04 18.61 7.61
CA HIS A 148 -12.30 19.59 8.43
C HIS A 148 -11.71 20.73 7.59
N PHE A 149 -11.74 20.59 6.26
CA PHE A 149 -11.40 21.64 5.32
C PHE A 149 -12.67 22.26 4.73
N LYS A 150 -12.53 23.48 4.20
CA LYS A 150 -13.58 24.07 3.37
C LYS A 150 -13.85 23.20 2.13
N PRO A 151 -15.08 23.20 1.58
CA PRO A 151 -15.36 22.52 0.32
C PRO A 151 -14.41 22.98 -0.78
N GLY A 152 -13.91 22.05 -1.60
CA GLY A 152 -13.04 22.36 -2.75
C GLY A 152 -11.54 22.18 -2.51
N LEU A 153 -11.10 21.63 -1.37
CA LEU A 153 -9.68 21.34 -1.11
C LEU A 153 -9.01 20.58 -2.26
N VAL A 154 -9.63 19.50 -2.74
CA VAL A 154 -9.06 18.64 -3.79
C VAL A 154 -8.85 19.41 -5.09
N ASP A 155 -9.84 20.21 -5.49
CA ASP A 155 -9.76 21.05 -6.69
C ASP A 155 -8.72 22.16 -6.53
N PHE A 156 -8.64 22.78 -5.34
CA PHE A 156 -7.62 23.77 -5.02
C PHE A 156 -6.21 23.20 -5.12
N LEU A 157 -5.96 22.03 -4.52
CA LEU A 157 -4.66 21.35 -4.61
C LEU A 157 -4.33 20.99 -6.06
N LYS A 158 -5.30 20.49 -6.82
CA LYS A 158 -5.14 20.19 -8.24
C LYS A 158 -4.77 21.42 -9.07
N GLN A 159 -5.41 22.57 -8.82
CA GLN A 159 -5.06 23.84 -9.46
C GLN A 159 -3.65 24.32 -9.11
N ASN A 160 -3.13 23.91 -7.94
CA ASN A 160 -1.76 24.12 -7.51
C ASN A 160 -0.83 22.95 -7.88
N GLN A 161 -1.20 22.12 -8.86
CA GLN A 161 -0.40 21.00 -9.39
C GLN A 161 -0.11 19.87 -8.38
N ILE A 162 -0.89 19.78 -7.30
CA ILE A 162 -0.79 18.73 -6.29
C ILE A 162 -1.97 17.77 -6.47
N LEU A 163 -1.67 16.55 -6.92
CA LEU A 163 -2.70 15.52 -7.18
C LEU A 163 -2.81 14.58 -5.98
N ILE A 164 -3.90 14.71 -5.23
CA ILE A 164 -4.33 13.73 -4.24
C ILE A 164 -5.50 12.89 -4.76
N ARG A 165 -5.74 11.74 -4.14
CA ARG A 165 -6.86 10.88 -4.53
C ARG A 165 -8.10 11.23 -3.71
N ASP A 166 -9.18 11.55 -4.41
CA ASP A 166 -10.53 11.67 -3.85
C ASP A 166 -11.35 10.45 -4.26
N TYR A 167 -11.98 9.79 -3.30
CA TYR A 167 -12.83 8.63 -3.53
C TYR A 167 -14.28 9.10 -3.54
N LYS A 168 -14.81 9.36 -4.75
CA LYS A 168 -16.21 9.77 -4.91
C LYS A 168 -17.21 8.80 -4.27
N ASP A 169 -16.83 7.53 -4.19
CA ASP A 169 -17.63 6.44 -3.63
C ASP A 169 -17.51 6.34 -2.09
N GLN A 170 -16.57 7.07 -1.49
CA GLN A 170 -16.35 7.20 -0.04
C GLN A 170 -16.29 8.69 0.35
N PRO A 171 -17.43 9.40 0.26
CA PRO A 171 -17.47 10.83 0.53
C PRO A 171 -16.99 11.13 1.95
N GLY A 172 -16.24 12.23 2.10
CA GLY A 172 -15.71 12.69 3.37
C GLY A 172 -14.27 12.27 3.69
N TYR A 173 -13.65 11.45 2.84
CA TYR A 173 -12.23 11.10 2.94
C TYR A 173 -11.46 11.36 1.65
N ALA A 174 -10.24 11.84 1.78
CA ALA A 174 -9.26 11.88 0.71
C ALA A 174 -8.00 11.11 1.13
N ARG A 175 -7.17 10.79 0.14
CA ARG A 175 -5.94 10.04 0.33
C ARG A 175 -4.76 10.75 -0.31
N VAL A 176 -3.76 11.09 0.49
CA VAL A 176 -2.47 11.62 0.03
C VAL A 176 -1.44 10.49 0.02
N SER A 177 -0.80 10.27 -1.13
CA SER A 177 0.36 9.38 -1.21
C SER A 177 1.60 10.07 -0.65
N MET A 178 2.48 9.32 0.00
CA MET A 178 3.75 9.83 0.50
C MET A 178 4.70 10.04 -0.67
N GLY A 179 4.97 11.31 -0.98
CA GLY A 179 5.94 11.72 -1.99
C GLY A 179 7.33 11.94 -1.39
N THR A 180 8.18 12.70 -2.09
CA THR A 180 9.43 13.23 -1.50
C THR A 180 9.13 14.26 -0.43
N SER A 181 10.12 14.61 0.42
CA SER A 181 9.97 15.68 1.42
C SER A 181 9.46 16.96 0.76
N ASP A 182 10.11 17.42 -0.32
CA ASP A 182 9.70 18.63 -1.04
C ASP A 182 8.24 18.61 -1.52
N GLN A 183 7.76 17.45 -1.98
CA GLN A 183 6.37 17.28 -2.41
C GLN A 183 5.39 17.33 -1.24
N ILE A 184 5.77 16.75 -0.09
CA ILE A 184 4.97 16.79 1.11
C ILE A 184 4.96 18.19 1.73
N ASP A 185 6.09 18.89 1.73
CA ASP A 185 6.18 20.29 2.16
C ASP A 185 5.27 21.20 1.33
N GLN A 186 5.25 21.02 0.01
CA GLN A 186 4.33 21.74 -0.88
C GLN A 186 2.85 21.39 -0.59
N PHE A 187 2.54 20.11 -0.40
CA PHE A 187 1.20 19.67 -0.03
C PHE A 187 0.73 20.30 1.29
N LEU A 188 1.57 20.29 2.32
CA LEU A 188 1.25 20.83 3.64
C LEU A 188 1.10 22.35 3.59
N SER A 189 2.05 23.06 2.97
CA SER A 189 1.98 24.53 2.83
C SER A 189 0.72 24.98 2.09
N LYS A 190 0.34 24.31 0.99
CA LYS A 190 -0.89 24.63 0.25
C LYS A 190 -2.16 24.27 1.01
N SER A 191 -2.14 23.17 1.76
CA SER A 191 -3.26 22.78 2.62
C SER A 191 -3.46 23.80 3.76
N GLU A 192 -2.38 24.29 4.37
CA GLU A 192 -2.42 25.35 5.39
C GLU A 192 -2.96 26.67 4.83
N GLN A 193 -2.47 27.08 3.65
CA GLN A 193 -2.98 28.26 2.96
C GLN A 193 -4.50 28.16 2.75
N PHE A 194 -4.99 26.97 2.35
CA PHE A 194 -6.42 26.75 2.13
C PHE A 194 -7.25 26.78 3.42
N LEU A 195 -6.68 26.41 4.57
CA LEU A 195 -7.34 26.53 5.87
C LEU A 195 -7.50 27.99 6.33
N ALA A 196 -6.58 28.88 5.93
CA ALA A 196 -6.60 30.29 6.31
C ALA A 196 -7.53 31.16 5.43
N LEU A 197 -7.78 30.74 4.18
CA LEU A 197 -8.80 31.32 3.29
C LEU A 197 -10.19 31.03 3.83
#